data_AF-A0A7Z2PMD8-F1
#
_entry.id   AF-A0A7Z2PMD8-F1
#
_cell.length_a   1.000
_cell.length_b   1.000
_cell.length_c   1.000
_cell.angle_alpha   90.00
_cell.angle_beta   90.00
_cell.angle_gamma   90.00
#
_symmetry.space_group_name_H-M   'P 1'
#
loop_
_entity.id
_entity.type
_entity.pdbx_description
1 polymer ?
#
loop_
_entity_poly.entity_id
_entity_poly.type
_entity_poly.pdbx_seq_one_letter_code
_entity_poly.pdbx_strand_id
1 'polypeptide(L)'
;MRSNEAGQHVPSFEPVCNIDVAHRKHPDRLPSERREKRPCWVVKYPASPPDTERMKYQTEAAREEVIEATIGADGKAIPIPPERYNYYGRELIIRPMLETREIVIERTSFRPGRIENPLSAIHLPPGFAFGKPHWPRNQ
;
A
#
# COMPACT_ATOMS: atom_id res chain seq x y z
N MET A 1 -49.93 -47.48 7.38
CA MET A 1 -49.84 -46.06 7.73
C MET A 1 -48.49 -45.83 8.39
N ARG A 2 -47.57 -45.14 7.70
CA ARG A 2 -46.21 -44.88 8.22
C ARG A 2 -46.20 -43.49 8.87
N SER A 3 -45.89 -43.45 10.16
CA SER A 3 -45.60 -42.24 10.92
C SER A 3 -44.25 -41.68 10.48
N ASN A 4 -44.21 -40.42 10.03
CA ASN A 4 -42.96 -39.69 9.80
C ASN A 4 -42.73 -38.78 11.02
N GLU A 5 -42.01 -39.30 12.02
CA GLU A 5 -41.40 -38.47 13.05
C GLU A 5 -40.05 -37.97 12.51
N ALA A 6 -40.07 -36.82 11.84
CA ALA A 6 -38.86 -36.07 11.56
C ALA A 6 -38.55 -35.20 12.79
N GLY A 7 -37.84 -35.78 13.76
CA GLY A 7 -37.19 -35.03 14.84
C GLY A 7 -36.20 -34.03 14.23
N GLN A 8 -36.62 -32.77 14.10
CA GLN A 8 -35.72 -31.68 13.74
C GLN A 8 -34.81 -31.37 14.93
N HIS A 9 -33.61 -31.92 14.90
CA HIS A 9 -32.50 -31.46 15.74
C HIS A 9 -32.03 -30.10 15.21
N VAL A 10 -32.56 -29.01 15.76
CA VAL A 10 -32.00 -27.67 15.51
C VAL A 10 -30.71 -27.57 16.33
N PRO A 11 -29.52 -27.38 15.73
CA PRO A 11 -28.33 -27.10 16.50
C PRO A 11 -28.59 -25.85 17.34
N SER A 12 -28.28 -25.93 18.64
CA SER A 12 -28.41 -24.87 19.63
C SER A 12 -27.87 -23.55 19.08
N PHE A 13 -28.77 -22.70 18.60
CA PHE A 13 -28.45 -21.32 18.25
C PHE A 13 -28.41 -20.56 19.58
N GLU A 14 -27.22 -20.24 20.06
CA GLU A 14 -27.10 -19.29 21.16
C GLU A 14 -27.74 -17.96 20.71
N PRO A 15 -28.72 -17.43 21.44
CA PRO A 15 -29.30 -16.14 21.11
C PRO A 15 -28.18 -15.09 21.18
N VAL A 16 -27.99 -14.34 20.09
CA VAL A 16 -27.08 -13.20 20.07
C VAL A 16 -27.55 -12.22 21.14
N CYS A 17 -26.82 -12.15 22.27
CA CYS A 17 -27.22 -11.37 23.45
C CYS A 17 -27.40 -9.87 23.17
N ASN A 18 -26.83 -9.36 22.06
CA ASN A 18 -27.02 -7.99 21.61
C ASN A 18 -26.76 -7.84 20.10
N ILE A 19 -27.76 -7.38 19.33
CA ILE A 19 -27.63 -7.08 17.90
C ILE A 19 -26.85 -5.78 17.61
N ASP A 20 -26.67 -4.91 18.61
CA ASP A 20 -25.85 -3.70 18.47
C ASP A 20 -24.36 -4.04 18.33
N VAL A 21 -23.95 -5.25 18.71
CA VAL A 21 -22.55 -5.72 18.66
C VAL A 21 -22.31 -6.59 17.44
N ALA A 22 -22.83 -6.18 16.28
CA ALA A 22 -22.23 -6.63 15.02
C ALA A 22 -20.93 -5.84 14.84
N HIS A 23 -19.77 -6.49 14.99
CA HIS A 23 -18.45 -5.88 14.73
C HIS A 23 -18.29 -5.52 13.24
N ARG A 24 -18.93 -4.44 12.82
CA ARG A 24 -18.89 -3.93 11.44
C ARG A 24 -17.74 -2.95 11.31
N LYS A 25 -16.52 -3.47 11.42
CA LYS A 25 -15.30 -2.70 11.13
C LYS A 25 -14.78 -3.13 9.77
N HIS A 26 -14.66 -2.20 8.83
CA HIS A 26 -13.86 -2.46 7.63
C HIS A 26 -12.41 -2.76 8.05
N PRO A 27 -11.74 -3.74 7.45
CA PRO A 27 -10.38 -4.09 7.87
C PRO A 27 -9.42 -2.90 7.72
N ASP A 28 -8.45 -2.82 8.62
CA ASP A 28 -7.32 -1.92 8.49
C ASP A 28 -6.54 -2.29 7.21
N ARG A 29 -6.12 -1.30 6.43
CA ARG A 29 -5.16 -1.51 5.34
C ARG A 29 -3.77 -1.32 5.91
N LEU A 30 -3.00 -2.39 5.97
CA LEU A 30 -1.59 -2.33 6.34
C LEU A 30 -0.76 -1.64 5.24
N PRO A 31 0.33 -0.95 5.60
CA PRO A 31 1.24 -0.43 4.61
C PRO A 31 1.93 -1.60 3.90
N SER A 32 2.05 -1.51 2.59
CA SER A 32 2.78 -2.48 1.78
C SER A 32 3.58 -1.79 0.70
N GLU A 33 4.67 -2.45 0.29
CA GLU A 33 5.46 -2.05 -0.87
C GLU A 33 5.38 -3.15 -1.91
N ARG A 34 5.18 -2.75 -3.17
CA ARG A 34 5.35 -3.65 -4.32
C ARG A 34 6.67 -3.32 -4.99
N ARG A 35 7.50 -4.33 -5.18
CA ARG A 35 8.82 -4.20 -5.80
C ARG A 35 8.88 -4.98 -7.11
N GLU A 36 9.62 -4.45 -8.07
CA GLU A 36 9.80 -5.07 -9.38
C GLU A 36 11.21 -4.81 -9.90
N LYS A 37 11.75 -5.75 -10.68
CA LYS A 37 13.03 -5.57 -11.37
C LYS A 37 12.81 -4.70 -12.60
N ARG A 38 13.43 -3.52 -12.63
CA ARG A 38 13.31 -2.57 -13.74
C ARG A 38 14.69 -2.04 -14.17
N PRO A 39 14.85 -1.66 -15.44
CA PRO A 39 16.04 -0.94 -15.88
C PRO A 39 16.13 0.39 -15.14
N CYS A 40 17.28 0.66 -14.53
CA CYS A 40 17.54 1.86 -13.75
C CYS A 40 18.92 2.42 -14.10
N TRP A 41 19.03 3.74 -14.12
CA TRP A 41 20.30 4.43 -14.14
C TRP A 41 20.86 4.50 -12.71
N VAL A 42 22.00 3.86 -12.51
CA VAL A 42 22.72 3.85 -11.25
C VAL A 42 23.86 4.85 -11.31
N VAL A 43 23.82 5.83 -10.41
CA VAL A 43 24.81 6.90 -10.29
C VAL A 43 25.61 6.64 -9.00
N LYS A 44 26.91 6.34 -9.14
CA LYS A 44 27.78 5.96 -8.01
C LYS A 44 28.67 7.13 -7.64
N TYR A 45 28.48 7.67 -6.44
CA TYR A 45 29.31 8.73 -5.88
C TYR A 45 30.37 8.13 -4.96
N PRO A 46 31.65 8.50 -5.10
CA PRO A 46 32.71 7.97 -4.25
C PRO A 46 32.60 8.50 -2.81
N ALA A 47 33.21 7.76 -1.89
CA ALA A 47 33.41 8.22 -0.52
C ALA A 47 34.45 9.35 -0.46
N SER A 48 34.49 10.08 0.66
CA SER A 48 35.48 11.11 0.92
C SER A 48 36.90 10.53 0.78
N PRO A 49 37.82 11.23 0.10
CA PRO A 49 39.21 10.80 0.03
C PRO A 49 39.85 10.64 1.44
N PRO A 50 40.94 9.87 1.57
CA PRO A 50 41.58 9.63 2.87
C PRO A 50 42.08 10.91 3.59
N ASP A 51 42.44 11.96 2.86
CA ASP A 51 43.03 13.20 3.41
C ASP A 51 42.02 14.35 3.63
N THR A 52 40.74 14.02 3.73
CA THR A 52 39.66 15.00 3.69
C THR A 52 39.57 15.88 4.94
N GLU A 53 40.03 15.38 6.10
CA GLU A 53 39.95 16.07 7.39
C GLU A 53 40.63 17.46 7.39
N ARG A 54 41.62 17.66 6.51
CA ARG A 54 42.32 18.94 6.34
C ARG A 54 41.49 20.01 5.61
N MET A 55 40.51 19.59 4.80
CA MET A 55 39.66 20.49 4.01
C MET A 55 38.27 20.64 4.61
N LYS A 56 37.70 19.58 5.18
CA LYS A 56 36.43 19.60 5.91
C LYS A 56 36.42 18.48 6.95
N TYR A 57 35.85 18.75 8.12
CA TYR A 57 35.63 17.76 9.20
C TYR A 57 34.54 16.72 8.90
N GLN A 58 34.07 16.61 7.66
CA GLN A 58 32.99 15.70 7.28
C GLN A 58 33.52 14.60 6.37
N THR A 59 33.38 13.37 6.84
CA THR A 59 33.62 12.14 6.09
C THR A 59 32.29 11.65 5.55
N GLU A 60 32.14 11.62 4.23
CA GLU A 60 31.00 11.10 3.52
C GLU A 60 31.30 9.68 3.05
N ALA A 61 30.37 8.76 3.29
CA ALA A 61 30.45 7.41 2.74
C ALA A 61 30.10 7.42 1.24
N ALA A 62 30.59 6.42 0.51
CA ALA A 62 30.16 6.20 -0.88
C ALA A 62 28.65 5.98 -0.91
N ARG A 63 27.97 6.60 -1.87
CA ARG A 63 26.52 6.50 -2.02
C ARG A 63 26.15 6.18 -3.46
N GLU A 64 25.05 5.46 -3.62
CA GLU A 64 24.46 5.17 -4.91
C GLU A 64 23.08 5.84 -4.99
N GLU A 65 22.81 6.47 -6.12
CA GLU A 65 21.48 6.94 -6.49
C GLU A 65 20.94 6.07 -7.62
N VAL A 66 19.70 5.62 -7.48
CA VAL A 66 19.03 4.74 -8.45
C VAL A 66 17.83 5.47 -9.02
N ILE A 67 17.87 5.72 -10.32
CA ILE A 67 16.84 6.45 -11.05
C ILE A 67 16.18 5.47 -12.03
N GLU A 68 14.85 5.30 -11.96
CA GLU A 68 14.14 4.45 -12.90
C GLU A 68 14.38 4.93 -14.34
N ALA A 69 14.76 4.02 -15.24
CA ALA A 69 15.05 4.38 -16.62
C ALA A 69 13.75 4.67 -17.38
N THR A 70 13.65 5.85 -18.00
CA THR A 70 12.59 6.13 -18.95
C THR A 70 12.89 5.39 -20.27
N ILE A 71 11.93 4.61 -20.75
CA ILE A 71 12.05 3.86 -22.01
C ILE A 71 11.47 4.72 -23.14
N GLY A 72 12.27 4.96 -24.18
CA GLY A 72 11.87 5.69 -25.38
C GLY A 72 10.96 4.87 -26.28
N ALA A 73 10.41 5.52 -27.31
CA ALA A 73 9.54 4.89 -28.31
C ALA A 73 10.26 3.77 -29.11
N ASP A 74 11.59 3.80 -29.15
CA ASP A 74 12.46 2.79 -29.77
C ASP A 74 12.69 1.56 -28.88
N GLY A 75 12.10 1.52 -27.68
CA GLY A 75 12.26 0.45 -26.70
C GLY A 75 13.58 0.48 -25.95
N LYS A 76 14.41 1.52 -26.12
CA LYS A 76 15.69 1.67 -25.41
C LYS A 76 15.56 2.65 -24.25
N ALA A 77 16.39 2.47 -23.22
CA ALA A 77 16.48 3.42 -22.12
C ALA A 77 17.07 4.74 -22.62
N ILE A 78 16.39 5.85 -22.33
CA ILE A 78 16.86 7.20 -22.63
C ILE A 78 18.09 7.48 -21.74
N PRO A 79 19.25 7.81 -22.32
CA PRO A 79 20.48 8.02 -21.55
C PRO A 79 20.41 9.28 -20.70
N ILE A 80 20.86 9.18 -19.45
CA ILE A 80 21.09 10.32 -18.57
C ILE A 80 22.50 10.86 -18.83
N PRO A 81 22.68 12.18 -19.03
CA PRO A 81 23.99 12.76 -19.26
C PRO A 81 24.92 12.57 -18.05
N PRO A 82 26.25 12.48 -18.26
CA PRO A 82 27.20 12.48 -17.15
C PRO A 82 27.11 13.75 -16.31
N GLU A 83 27.21 13.60 -14.99
CA GLU A 83 27.21 14.71 -14.05
C GLU A 83 28.64 15.14 -13.72
N ARG A 84 28.87 16.45 -13.65
CA ARG A 84 30.11 17.03 -13.11
C ARG A 84 29.92 17.26 -11.63
N TYR A 85 30.65 16.50 -10.82
CA TYR A 85 30.56 16.52 -9.36
C TYR A 85 31.83 17.14 -8.79
N ASN A 86 31.72 18.35 -8.21
CA ASN A 86 32.84 18.98 -7.53
C ASN A 86 32.96 18.40 -6.12
N TYR A 87 34.02 17.62 -5.91
CA TYR A 87 34.24 16.88 -4.68
C TYR A 87 35.58 17.25 -4.07
N TYR A 88 35.54 17.98 -2.95
CA TYR A 88 36.73 18.49 -2.25
C TYR A 88 37.74 19.20 -3.16
N GLY A 89 37.24 20.06 -4.05
CA GLY A 89 38.08 20.82 -4.99
C GLY A 89 38.59 20.01 -6.18
N ARG A 90 38.12 18.77 -6.36
CA ARG A 90 38.38 17.93 -7.54
C ARG A 90 37.10 17.81 -8.35
N GLU A 91 37.16 18.09 -9.64
CA GLU A 91 36.03 17.84 -10.53
C GLU A 91 36.04 16.37 -10.96
N LEU A 92 34.99 15.65 -10.59
CA LEU A 92 34.75 14.26 -10.99
C LEU A 92 33.66 14.23 -12.05
N ILE A 93 33.84 13.37 -13.06
CA ILE A 93 32.78 13.09 -14.04
C ILE A 93 32.13 11.77 -13.66
N ILE A 94 30.91 11.85 -13.12
CA ILE A 94 30.12 10.68 -12.75
C ILE A 94 29.31 10.24 -13.96
N ARG A 95 29.49 8.99 -14.36
CA ARG A 95 28.78 8.39 -15.50
C ARG A 95 27.68 7.46 -14.98
N PRO A 96 26.40 7.76 -15.21
CA PRO A 96 25.32 6.83 -14.91
C PRO A 96 25.49 5.52 -15.67
N MET A 97 25.25 4.39 -15.00
CA MET A 97 25.30 3.06 -15.60
C MET A 97 23.90 2.45 -15.65
N LEU A 98 23.52 1.87 -16.78
CA LEU A 98 22.24 1.18 -16.89
C LEU A 98 22.36 -0.21 -16.26
N GLU A 99 21.62 -0.45 -15.19
CA GLU A 99 21.58 -1.72 -14.47
C GLU A 99 20.12 -2.14 -14.21
N THR A 100 19.86 -3.45 -14.14
CA THR A 100 18.56 -3.95 -13.69
C THR A 100 18.53 -4.00 -12.17
N ARG A 101 17.68 -3.19 -11.53
CA ARG A 101 17.56 -3.11 -10.07
C ARG A 101 16.13 -3.38 -9.61
N GLU A 102 16.00 -3.89 -8.39
CA GLU A 102 14.70 -4.07 -7.74
C GLU A 102 14.29 -2.76 -7.07
N ILE A 103 13.33 -2.07 -7.68
CA ILE A 103 12.81 -0.79 -7.19
C ILE A 103 11.39 -0.93 -6.66
N VAL A 104 11.02 -0.03 -5.74
CA VAL A 104 9.65 0.06 -5.25
C VAL A 104 8.81 0.79 -6.30
N ILE A 105 7.83 0.10 -6.88
CA ILE A 105 6.96 0.66 -7.92
C ILE A 105 5.66 1.23 -7.35
N GLU A 106 5.24 0.73 -6.18
CA GLU A 106 4.00 1.16 -5.54
C GLU A 106 4.16 1.08 -4.03
N ARG A 107 3.64 2.11 -3.36
CA ARG A 107 3.54 2.17 -1.90
C ARG A 107 2.09 2.35 -1.53
N THR A 108 1.56 1.44 -0.74
CA THR A 108 0.27 1.64 -0.11
C THR A 108 0.48 2.19 1.30
N SER A 109 -0.24 3.27 1.61
CA SER A 109 -0.23 3.84 2.96
C SER A 109 -1.17 3.09 3.87
N PHE A 110 -0.83 3.08 5.16
CA PHE A 110 -1.74 2.62 6.20
C PHE A 110 -3.07 3.38 6.12
N ARG A 111 -4.18 2.66 6.20
CA ARG A 111 -5.52 3.24 6.34
C ARG A 111 -6.23 2.54 7.50
N PRO A 112 -6.59 3.26 8.58
CA PRO A 112 -7.39 2.66 9.63
C PRO A 112 -8.75 2.23 9.06
N GLY A 113 -9.19 1.07 9.50
CA GLY A 113 -10.50 0.52 9.25
C GLY A 113 -11.56 1.38 9.92
N ARG A 114 -12.62 1.70 9.17
CA ARG A 114 -13.73 2.49 9.69
C ARG A 114 -14.77 1.56 10.32
N ILE A 115 -15.27 1.95 11.50
CA ILE A 115 -16.43 1.34 12.12
C ILE A 115 -17.68 1.91 11.44
N GLU A 116 -18.55 1.04 10.97
CA GLU A 116 -19.85 1.42 10.42
C GLU A 116 -20.84 1.75 11.54
N ASN A 117 -21.93 2.43 11.18
CA ASN A 117 -23.00 2.73 12.13
C ASN A 117 -23.56 1.44 12.74
N PRO A 118 -23.95 1.46 14.04
CA PRO A 118 -24.64 0.33 14.66
C PRO A 118 -25.97 0.05 13.94
N LEU A 119 -26.48 -1.17 14.04
CA LEU A 119 -27.75 -1.55 13.39
C LEU A 119 -28.92 -0.69 13.87
N SER A 120 -28.90 -0.27 15.14
CA SER A 120 -29.87 0.66 15.72
C SER A 120 -29.89 2.04 15.07
N ALA A 121 -28.79 2.46 14.43
CA ALA A 121 -28.72 3.72 13.67
C ALA A 121 -29.10 3.57 12.19
N ILE A 122 -29.45 2.35 11.73
CA ILE A 122 -29.89 2.11 10.34
C ILE A 122 -31.42 2.17 10.30
N HIS A 123 -31.94 3.23 9.71
CA HIS A 123 -33.37 3.35 9.41
C HIS A 123 -33.65 2.78 8.02
N LEU A 124 -34.35 1.66 7.97
CA LEU A 124 -34.86 1.12 6.71
C LEU A 124 -36.08 1.95 6.25
N PRO A 125 -36.22 2.24 4.95
CA PRO A 125 -37.43 2.87 4.43
C PRO A 125 -38.63 1.94 4.65
N PRO A 126 -39.85 2.49 4.72
CA PRO A 126 -41.04 1.68 4.85
C PRO A 126 -41.16 0.71 3.67
N GLY A 127 -41.37 -0.57 3.98
CA GLY A 127 -41.63 -1.59 2.98
C GLY A 127 -43.09 -1.53 2.55
N PHE A 128 -43.37 -1.56 1.25
CA PHE A 128 -44.73 -1.62 0.72
C PHE A 128 -45.01 -2.99 0.11
N ALA A 129 -46.17 -3.56 0.43
CA ALA A 129 -46.70 -4.74 -0.24
C ALA A 129 -48.12 -4.42 -0.74
N PHE A 130 -48.38 -4.65 -2.03
CA PHE A 130 -49.68 -4.34 -2.66
C PHE A 130 -50.16 -2.88 -2.42
N GLY A 131 -49.23 -1.92 -2.42
CA GLY A 131 -49.52 -0.50 -2.20
C GLY A 131 -49.79 -0.09 -0.75
N LYS A 132 -49.64 -1.01 0.22
CA LYS A 132 -49.79 -0.73 1.66
C LYS A 132 -48.46 -0.86 2.40
N PRO A 133 -48.16 0.00 3.38
CA PRO A 133 -47.00 -0.16 4.24
C PRO A 133 -47.12 -1.48 5.03
N HIS A 134 -46.12 -2.33 4.91
CA HIS A 134 -46.01 -3.64 5.56
C HIS A 134 -44.89 -3.68 6.62
N TRP A 135 -43.97 -2.70 6.59
CA TRP A 135 -42.86 -2.54 7.54
C TRP A 135 -42.49 -1.04 7.70
N PRO A 136 -42.07 -0.54 8.87
CA PRO A 136 -42.10 -1.22 10.16
C PRO A 136 -43.54 -1.53 10.59
N ARG A 137 -43.74 -2.65 11.28
CA ARG A 137 -45.07 -2.98 11.84
C ARG A 137 -45.28 -2.04 13.03
N ASN A 138 -46.34 -1.22 12.98
CA ASN A 138 -46.72 -0.37 14.12
C ASN A 138 -46.89 -1.25 15.36
N GLN A 139 -46.34 -0.81 16.50
CA GLN A 139 -46.55 -1.43 17.82
C GLN A 139 -48.01 -1.30 18.26
#